data_AF-S2ZRN6-F1
#
_entry.id   AF-S2ZRN6-F1
#
_cell.length_a   1.000
_cell.length_b   1.000
_cell.length_c   1.000
_cell.angle_alpha   90.00
_cell.angle_beta   90.00
_cell.angle_gamma   90.00
#
_symmetry.space_group_name_H-M   'P 1'
#
loop_
_entity.id
_entity.type
_entity.pdbx_description
1 polymer ?
#
loop_
_entity_poly.entity_id
_entity_poly.type
_entity_poly.pdbx_seq_one_letter_code
_entity_poly.pdbx_strand_id
1 'polypeptide(L)'
;MSILERTIQSVIFELGAILIGMLVIEFIPHEGQPLLLMILISLTAVIWNFIFNWIFDKLVPGDRLARGPVIRTIHAVLFEGLLLAATVPMIMYMMSITLWMAFITDISMTLIILVYTYVYNWVYDRVRLFFLKA
;
A
#
# COMPACT_ATOMS: atom_id res chain seq x y z
N MET A 1 9.65 -6.85 20.48
CA MET A 1 8.26 -6.42 20.30
C MET A 1 7.38 -7.61 20.55
N SER A 2 6.38 -7.46 21.40
CA SER A 2 5.37 -8.50 21.60
C SER A 2 4.55 -8.70 20.32
N ILE A 3 3.99 -9.89 20.13
CA ILE A 3 3.07 -10.18 19.00
C ILE A 3 1.88 -9.21 19.03
N LEU A 4 1.39 -8.85 20.23
CA LEU A 4 0.30 -7.89 20.42
C LEU A 4 0.64 -6.49 19.88
N GLU A 5 1.83 -5.98 20.16
CA GLU A 5 2.27 -4.66 19.68
C GLU A 5 2.30 -4.61 18.16
N ARG A 6 2.79 -5.68 17.52
CA ARG A 6 2.87 -5.78 16.06
C ARG A 6 1.49 -5.80 15.42
N THR A 7 0.56 -6.55 16.00
CA THR A 7 -0.82 -6.61 15.49
C THR A 7 -1.52 -5.27 15.66
N ILE A 8 -1.41 -4.63 16.83
CA ILE A 8 -2.02 -3.31 17.09
C ILE A 8 -1.46 -2.26 16.12
N GLN A 9 -0.14 -2.24 15.93
CA GLN A 9 0.51 -1.35 14.97
C GLN A 9 -0.01 -1.56 13.55
N SER A 10 -0.07 -2.82 13.10
CA SER A 10 -0.54 -3.16 11.75
C SER A 10 -2.00 -2.74 11.52
N VAL A 11 -2.86 -2.94 12.52
CA VAL A 11 -4.29 -2.58 12.43
C VAL A 11 -4.46 -1.06 12.41
N ILE A 12 -3.76 -0.31 13.27
CA ILE A 12 -3.81 1.16 13.28
C ILE A 12 -3.31 1.72 11.94
N PHE A 13 -2.22 1.14 11.43
CA PHE A 13 -1.66 1.54 10.15
C PHE A 13 -2.68 1.35 9.01
N GLU A 14 -3.31 0.17 8.91
CA GLU A 14 -4.31 -0.12 7.88
C GLU A 14 -5.54 0.78 7.99
N LEU A 15 -6.08 0.97 9.20
CA LEU A 15 -7.23 1.85 9.40
C LEU A 15 -6.93 3.29 8.97
N GLY A 16 -5.72 3.78 9.28
CA GLY A 16 -5.26 5.09 8.84
C GLY A 16 -5.11 5.17 7.32
N ALA A 17 -4.56 4.13 6.68
CA ALA A 17 -4.41 4.08 5.23
C ALA A 17 -5.78 4.09 4.51
N ILE A 18 -6.74 3.30 5.01
CA ILE A 18 -8.14 3.30 4.50
C ILE A 18 -8.75 4.69 4.63
N LEU A 19 -8.64 5.32 5.80
CA LEU A 19 -9.20 6.64 6.05
C LEU A 19 -8.59 7.70 5.12
N ILE A 20 -7.27 7.73 4.97
CA ILE A 20 -6.57 8.67 4.09
C ILE A 20 -6.99 8.45 2.64
N GLY A 21 -7.02 7.20 2.17
CA GLY A 21 -7.44 6.91 0.80
C GLY A 21 -8.89 7.31 0.52
N MET A 22 -9.80 7.09 1.47
CA MET A 22 -11.18 7.59 1.37
C MET A 22 -11.23 9.11 1.24
N LEU A 23 -10.46 9.84 2.05
CA LEU A 23 -10.41 11.30 1.99
C LEU A 23 -9.90 11.79 0.64
N VAL A 24 -8.89 11.12 0.07
CA VAL A 24 -8.36 11.46 -1.27
C VAL A 24 -9.43 11.26 -2.34
N ILE A 25 -10.17 10.16 -2.28
CA ILE A 25 -11.24 9.86 -3.24
C ILE A 25 -12.35 10.92 -3.16
N GLU A 26 -12.68 11.41 -1.97
CA GLU A 26 -13.74 12.42 -1.78
C GLU A 26 -13.48 13.76 -2.48
N PHE A 27 -12.22 14.08 -2.78
CA PHE A 27 -11.87 15.26 -3.58
C PHE A 27 -12.13 15.08 -5.08
N ILE A 28 -12.54 13.89 -5.51
CA ILE A 28 -12.77 13.54 -6.91
C ILE A 28 -14.27 13.33 -7.11
N PRO A 29 -14.89 13.90 -8.15
CA PRO A 29 -16.28 13.59 -8.47
C PRO A 29 -16.45 12.10 -8.73
N HIS A 30 -17.27 11.44 -7.92
CA HIS A 30 -17.53 10.00 -8.01
C HIS A 30 -18.96 9.69 -7.59
N GLU A 31 -19.50 8.55 -8.04
CA GLU A 31 -20.82 8.05 -7.65
C GLU A 31 -20.74 6.75 -6.82
N GLY A 32 -19.53 6.36 -6.43
CA GLY A 32 -19.24 5.08 -5.80
C GLY A 32 -19.26 5.11 -4.27
N GLN A 33 -18.82 4.01 -3.67
CA GLN A 33 -18.63 3.89 -2.21
C GLN A 33 -17.13 3.83 -1.87
N PRO A 34 -16.50 4.95 -1.48
CA PRO A 34 -15.06 5.01 -1.21
C PRO A 34 -14.59 4.01 -0.14
N LEU A 35 -15.39 3.78 0.91
CA LEU A 35 -15.06 2.83 1.98
C LEU A 35 -14.93 1.41 1.44
N LEU A 36 -15.91 0.96 0.65
CA LEU A 36 -15.91 -0.38 0.07
C LEU A 36 -14.73 -0.56 -0.89
N LEU A 37 -14.47 0.45 -1.72
CA LEU A 37 -13.33 0.46 -2.63
C LEU A 37 -12.01 0.32 -1.85
N MET A 38 -11.79 1.12 -0.81
CA MET A 38 -10.54 1.08 -0.04
C MET A 38 -10.34 -0.26 0.69
N ILE A 39 -11.40 -0.88 1.20
CA ILE A 39 -11.32 -2.23 1.79
C ILE A 39 -10.90 -3.26 0.73
N LEU A 40 -11.50 -3.21 -0.46
CA LEU A 40 -11.17 -4.12 -1.55
C LEU A 40 -9.74 -3.91 -2.05
N ILE A 41 -9.31 -2.65 -2.25
CA ILE A 41 -7.93 -2.32 -2.63
C ILE A 41 -6.95 -2.83 -1.57
N SER A 42 -7.22 -2.61 -0.28
CA SER A 42 -6.36 -3.12 0.81
C SER A 42 -6.24 -4.64 0.75
N LEU A 43 -7.36 -5.35 0.61
CA LEU A 43 -7.37 -6.81 0.51
C LEU A 43 -6.60 -7.30 -0.72
N THR A 44 -6.84 -6.68 -1.89
CA THR A 44 -6.13 -6.99 -3.13
C THR A 44 -4.63 -6.74 -2.97
N ALA A 45 -4.23 -5.64 -2.33
CA ALA A 45 -2.83 -5.32 -2.09
C ALA A 45 -2.16 -6.36 -1.18
N VAL A 46 -2.80 -6.79 -0.08
CA VAL A 46 -2.27 -7.83 0.83
C VAL A 46 -2.12 -9.16 0.10
N ILE A 47 -3.14 -9.59 -0.65
CA ILE A 47 -3.10 -10.82 -1.44
C ILE A 47 -2.00 -10.75 -2.51
N TRP A 48 -1.93 -9.62 -3.23
CA TRP A 48 -0.95 -9.41 -4.29
C TRP A 48 0.47 -9.37 -3.76
N ASN A 49 0.70 -8.73 -2.61
CA ASN A 49 1.99 -8.72 -1.92
C ASN A 49 2.48 -10.15 -1.60
N PHE A 50 1.59 -11.01 -1.10
CA PHE A 50 1.92 -12.41 -0.85
C PHE A 50 2.25 -13.18 -2.14
N ILE A 51 1.39 -13.08 -3.17
CA ILE A 51 1.55 -13.79 -4.44
C ILE A 51 2.82 -13.33 -5.15
N PHE A 52 3.04 -12.02 -5.26
CA PHE A 52 4.19 -11.45 -5.96
C PHE A 52 5.50 -11.81 -5.27
N ASN A 53 5.57 -11.72 -3.94
CA ASN A 53 6.75 -12.15 -3.20
C ASN A 53 7.05 -13.63 -3.41
N TRP A 54 6.02 -14.49 -3.41
CA TRP A 54 6.20 -15.92 -3.65
C TRP A 54 6.71 -16.23 -5.07
N ILE A 55 6.14 -15.59 -6.10
CA ILE A 55 6.60 -15.73 -7.49
C ILE A 55 8.04 -15.23 -7.62
N PHE A 56 8.34 -14.06 -7.06
CA PHE A 56 9.65 -13.44 -7.19
C PHE A 56 10.75 -14.23 -6.48
N ASP A 57 10.47 -14.79 -5.30
CA ASP A 57 11.42 -15.66 -4.60
C ASP A 57 11.70 -16.96 -5.38
N LYS A 58 10.72 -17.47 -6.15
CA LYS A 58 10.91 -18.64 -7.01
C LYS A 58 11.71 -18.32 -8.29
N LEU A 59 11.52 -17.13 -8.86
CA LEU A 59 12.23 -16.69 -10.07
C LEU A 59 13.67 -16.26 -9.81
N VAL A 60 13.93 -15.69 -8.63
CA VAL A 60 15.27 -15.24 -8.22
C VAL A 60 15.66 -15.97 -6.93
N PRO A 61 16.05 -17.25 -7.02
CA PRO A 61 16.61 -17.97 -5.88
C PRO A 61 17.99 -17.39 -5.52
N GLY A 62 18.14 -16.91 -4.29
CA GLY A 62 19.38 -16.30 -3.81
C GLY A 62 19.17 -15.45 -2.57
N ASP A 63 20.26 -15.00 -1.97
CA ASP A 63 20.23 -14.25 -0.71
C ASP A 63 19.53 -12.89 -0.89
N ARG A 64 18.44 -12.65 -0.14
CA ARG A 64 17.62 -11.44 -0.21
C ARG A 64 18.44 -10.16 -0.02
N LEU A 65 19.53 -10.26 0.76
CA LEU A 65 20.42 -9.16 1.12
C LEU A 65 21.51 -8.89 0.07
N ALA A 66 21.89 -9.89 -0.73
CA ALA A 66 22.89 -9.76 -1.80
C ALA A 66 22.31 -9.19 -3.10
N ARG A 67 20.99 -8.99 -3.18
CA ARG A 67 20.32 -8.39 -4.34
C ARG A 67 20.70 -6.91 -4.46
N GLY A 68 21.48 -6.58 -5.49
CA GLY A 68 21.89 -5.21 -5.80
C GLY A 68 20.72 -4.25 -6.06
N PRO A 69 20.97 -2.93 -6.05
CA PRO A 69 19.93 -1.90 -6.14
C PRO A 69 19.07 -1.99 -7.41
N VAL A 70 19.64 -2.51 -8.50
CA VAL A 70 18.93 -2.71 -9.78
C VAL A 70 17.79 -3.72 -9.63
N ILE A 71 18.04 -4.88 -9.00
CA ILE A 71 17.02 -5.92 -8.81
C ILE A 71 15.90 -5.42 -7.90
N ARG A 72 16.23 -4.62 -6.87
CA ARG A 72 15.23 -4.02 -5.98
C ARG A 72 14.33 -3.02 -6.71
N THR A 73 14.90 -2.22 -7.60
CA THR A 73 14.14 -1.26 -8.40
C THR A 73 13.22 -1.98 -9.38
N ILE A 74 13.72 -3.00 -10.09
CA ILE A 74 12.91 -3.83 -10.99
C ILE A 74 11.77 -4.51 -10.23
N HIS A 75 12.05 -5.07 -9.06
CA HIS A 75 11.05 -5.70 -8.20
C HIS A 75 9.95 -4.71 -7.80
N ALA A 76 10.33 -3.51 -7.31
CA ALA A 76 9.37 -2.50 -6.89
C ALA A 76 8.51 -1.99 -8.06
N VAL A 77 9.13 -1.73 -9.22
CA VAL A 77 8.41 -1.26 -10.42
C VAL A 77 7.46 -2.34 -10.95
N LEU A 78 7.88 -3.61 -10.97
CA LEU A 78 7.01 -4.72 -11.38
C LEU A 78 5.86 -4.95 -10.38
N PHE A 79 6.15 -4.84 -9.08
CA PHE A 79 5.13 -4.97 -8.05
C PHE A 79 4.04 -3.90 -8.21
N GLU A 80 4.46 -2.64 -8.22
CA GLU A 80 3.56 -1.50 -8.32
C GLU A 80 2.85 -1.46 -9.67
N GLY A 81 3.58 -1.69 -10.77
CA GLY A 81 3.01 -1.66 -12.12
C GLY A 81 1.93 -2.71 -12.34
N LEU A 82 2.13 -3.94 -11.85
CA LEU A 82 1.11 -4.99 -11.94
C LEU A 82 -0.04 -4.76 -10.97
N LEU A 83 0.23 -4.20 -9.78
CA LEU A 83 -0.81 -3.84 -8.82
C LEU A 83 -1.73 -2.77 -9.41
N LEU A 84 -1.15 -1.68 -9.95
CA LEU A 84 -1.86 -0.62 -10.68
C LEU A 84 -2.73 -1.19 -11.81
N ALA A 85 -2.22 -2.17 -12.56
CA ALA A 85 -3.00 -2.81 -13.62
C ALA A 85 -4.25 -3.55 -13.10
N ALA A 86 -4.27 -3.97 -11.83
CA ALA A 86 -5.42 -4.60 -11.18
C ALA A 86 -6.33 -3.59 -10.46
N THR A 87 -5.74 -2.58 -9.80
CA THR A 87 -6.48 -1.58 -9.00
C THR A 87 -7.13 -0.50 -9.86
N VAL A 88 -6.51 -0.07 -10.95
CA VAL A 88 -7.08 0.96 -11.84
C VAL A 88 -8.43 0.53 -12.44
N PRO A 89 -8.61 -0.66 -13.02
CA PRO A 89 -9.92 -1.11 -13.49
C PRO A 89 -10.96 -1.20 -12.37
N MET A 90 -10.54 -1.59 -11.16
CA MET A 90 -11.42 -1.67 -9.99
C MET A 90 -11.92 -0.27 -9.59
N ILE A 91 -11.03 0.71 -9.49
CA ILE A 91 -11.39 2.11 -9.20
C ILE A 91 -12.31 2.66 -10.29
N MET A 92 -11.96 2.43 -11.56
CA MET A 92 -12.74 2.89 -12.71
C MET A 92 -14.19 2.37 -12.64
N TYR A 93 -14.36 1.06 -12.43
CA TYR A 93 -15.69 0.44 -12.40
C TYR A 93 -16.49 0.82 -11.15
N MET A 94 -15.87 0.82 -9.97
CA MET A 94 -16.56 1.06 -8.71
C MET A 94 -16.92 2.53 -8.48
N MET A 95 -16.09 3.45 -8.98
CA MET A 95 -16.30 4.89 -8.82
C MET A 95 -17.00 5.53 -10.03
N SER A 96 -17.24 4.75 -11.09
CA SER A 96 -17.81 5.22 -12.37
C SER A 96 -17.04 6.40 -12.97
N ILE A 97 -15.71 6.38 -12.86
CA ILE A 97 -14.83 7.43 -13.41
C ILE A 97 -14.10 6.93 -14.65
N THR A 98 -13.53 7.85 -15.44
CA THR A 98 -12.77 7.47 -16.64
C THR A 98 -11.47 6.74 -16.29
N LEU A 99 -10.94 5.93 -17.22
CA LEU A 99 -9.66 5.21 -17.03
C LEU A 99 -8.51 6.16 -16.66
N TRP A 100 -8.45 7.33 -17.31
CA TRP A 100 -7.43 8.33 -17.05
C TRP A 100 -7.54 8.92 -15.63
N MET A 101 -8.76 9.20 -15.19
CA MET A 101 -9.02 9.66 -13.83
C MET A 101 -8.66 8.58 -12.82
N ALA A 102 -9.10 7.33 -13.04
CA ALA A 102 -8.76 6.20 -12.16
C ALA A 102 -7.25 5.99 -12.02
N PHE A 103 -6.51 6.09 -13.12
CA PHE A 103 -5.04 6.00 -13.11
C PHE A 103 -4.38 7.11 -12.28
N ILE A 104 -4.82 8.36 -12.45
CA ILE A 104 -4.30 9.50 -11.67
C ILE A 104 -4.68 9.33 -10.18
N THR A 105 -5.91 8.91 -9.89
CA THR A 105 -6.38 8.66 -8.52
C THR A 105 -5.52 7.60 -7.84
N ASP A 106 -5.24 6.50 -8.52
CA ASP A 106 -4.45 5.40 -7.99
C ASP A 106 -3.00 5.84 -7.69
N ILE A 107 -2.33 6.50 -8.64
CA ILE A 107 -0.98 7.04 -8.43
C ILE A 107 -0.95 8.07 -7.29
N SER A 108 -1.95 8.96 -7.24
CA SER A 108 -2.03 9.97 -6.18
C SER A 108 -2.18 9.32 -4.81
N MET A 109 -3.03 8.30 -4.71
CA MET A 109 -3.20 7.51 -3.49
C MET A 109 -1.92 6.79 -3.10
N THR A 110 -1.27 6.08 -4.03
CA THR A 110 0.03 5.41 -3.79
C THR A 110 1.07 6.39 -3.24
N LEU A 111 1.21 7.57 -3.84
CA LEU A 111 2.18 8.58 -3.40
C LEU A 111 1.86 9.10 -1.99
N ILE A 112 0.59 9.39 -1.70
CA ILE A 112 0.16 9.85 -0.38
C ILE A 112 0.36 8.75 0.68
N ILE A 113 0.00 7.51 0.36
CA ILE A 113 0.16 6.35 1.25
C ILE A 113 1.66 6.08 1.50
N LEU A 114 2.53 6.27 0.50
CA LEU A 114 3.99 6.15 0.68
C LEU A 114 4.52 7.17 1.69
N VAL A 115 4.11 8.44 1.54
CA VAL A 115 4.49 9.49 2.50
C VAL A 115 3.93 9.19 3.88
N TYR A 116 2.66 8.79 3.98
CA TYR A 116 2.04 8.36 5.23
C TYR A 116 2.79 7.21 5.88
N THR A 117 3.18 6.19 5.11
CA THR A 117 3.93 5.02 5.59
C THR A 117 5.28 5.43 6.16
N TYR A 118 5.99 6.32 5.46
CA TYR A 118 7.26 6.85 5.94
C TYR A 118 7.09 7.61 7.27
N VAL A 119 6.12 8.51 7.36
CA VAL A 119 5.84 9.30 8.57
C VAL A 119 5.40 8.40 9.73
N TYR A 120 4.50 7.45 9.46
CA TYR A 120 4.01 6.50 10.47
C TYR A 120 5.16 5.68 11.07
N ASN A 121 6.03 5.13 10.21
CA ASN A 121 7.20 4.38 10.66
C ASN A 121 8.16 5.25 11.47
N TRP A 122 8.41 6.50 11.03
CA TRP A 122 9.28 7.43 11.76
C TRP A 122 8.73 7.80 13.14
N VAL A 123 7.43 8.09 13.24
CA VAL A 123 6.77 8.37 14.52
C VAL A 123 6.84 7.14 15.43
N TYR A 124 6.55 5.96 14.88
CA TYR A 124 6.58 4.71 15.63
C TYR A 124 7.97 4.42 16.23
N ASP A 125 9.01 4.56 15.42
CA ASP A 125 10.39 4.37 15.87
C ASP A 125 10.75 5.36 16.98
N ARG A 126 10.29 6.62 16.87
CA ARG A 126 10.58 7.65 17.87
C ARG A 126 9.83 7.43 19.19
N VAL A 127 8.57 7.03 19.13
CA VAL A 127 7.77 6.65 20.31
C VAL A 127 8.41 5.45 21.00
N ARG A 128 8.83 4.43 20.24
CA ARG A 128 9.50 3.26 20.78
C ARG A 128 10.84 3.60 21.46
N LEU A 129 11.64 4.48 20.87
CA LEU A 129 12.88 4.97 21.47
C LEU A 129 12.65 5.78 22.75
N PHE A 130 11.52 6.49 22.85
CA PHE A 130 11.14 7.22 24.06
C PHE A 130 10.75 6.27 25.20
N PHE A 131 9.90 5.27 24.93
CA PHE A 131 9.49 4.28 25.93
C PHE A 131 10.59 3.32 26.38
N LEU A 132 11.63 3.09 25.56
CA LEU A 132 12.80 2.29 25.95
C LEU A 132 13.84 3.09 26.76
N LYS A 133 13.72 4.42 26.82
CA LYS A 133 14.58 5.32 27.60
C LYS A 133 13.94 5.83 28.90
N ALA A 134 12.63 5.66 29.06
CA ALA A 134 11.87 5.98 30.27
C ALA A 134 11.78 4.76 31.18
#